data_AF-A0A8J6JIY2-F1
#
_entry.id   AF-A0A8J6JIY2-F1
#
_cell.length_a   1.000
_cell.length_b   1.000
_cell.length_c   1.000
_cell.angle_alpha   90.00
_cell.angle_beta   90.00
_cell.angle_gamma   90.00
#
_symmetry.space_group_name_H-M   'P 1'
#
loop_
_entity.id
_entity.type
_entity.pdbx_description
1 polymer ?
#
loop_
_entity_poly.entity_id
_entity_poly.type
_entity_poly.pdbx_seq_one_letter_code
_entity_poly.pdbx_strand_id
1 'polypeptide(L)'
;MSAPITGPDSPTTPEMVRWAFLTILGHYTVSDDVVLRHQQVFPHFHELCEGLKNSTEFAETYGPRSGQVLLGTAELALLAELAIPPLAAGPGWYTDFLGVRTRLGFQPAGHGWLDGRFLPVPASGRVQFHDAQEWGGTLRAAIEARPTGRFVAFELGAGWGPWVATVARLAQCLGLSPSLVAVEADLGHLDFIRTHFRDNDLPLESCRLIHAVAGASDGTAWFPAIANPASDYGSAAAFATPDAPAGMVPVPCVSLTSLLRDELRVDLVHCDIQGAEADTMEAAMDALSARVVRVVIGTHGRGIEERLFHLFTGADWRLEDDKACLLQPDYRRGDPYILRADGVQVWRNRRL
;
A
#
# COMPACT_ATOMS: atom_id res chain seq x y z
N MET A 1 22.08 -8.61 -17.31
CA MET A 1 22.90 -8.92 -16.13
C MET A 1 21.96 -8.85 -14.95
N SER A 2 21.62 -9.97 -14.34
CA SER A 2 20.80 -10.02 -13.12
C SER A 2 21.56 -9.30 -12.01
N ALA A 3 20.98 -8.24 -11.43
CA ALA A 3 21.54 -7.63 -10.23
C ALA A 3 21.64 -8.71 -9.13
N PRO A 4 22.70 -8.71 -8.30
CA PRO A 4 22.81 -9.66 -7.21
C PRO A 4 21.62 -9.49 -6.27
N ILE A 5 20.98 -10.62 -5.92
CA ILE A 5 19.86 -10.64 -4.96
C ILE A 5 20.43 -10.14 -3.63
N THR A 6 20.03 -8.95 -3.19
CA THR A 6 20.30 -8.52 -1.82
C THR A 6 19.33 -9.25 -0.91
N GLY A 7 19.79 -10.35 -0.33
CA GLY A 7 19.07 -11.07 0.71
C GLY A 7 19.46 -10.56 2.11
N PRO A 8 18.73 -10.98 3.15
CA PRO A 8 19.09 -10.70 4.54
C PRO A 8 20.51 -11.16 4.91
N ASP A 9 21.04 -12.19 4.22
CA ASP A 9 22.38 -12.73 4.43
C ASP A 9 23.45 -12.09 3.53
N SER A 10 23.10 -11.06 2.75
CA SER A 10 24.07 -10.38 1.90
C SER A 10 25.10 -9.62 2.74
N PRO A 11 26.37 -9.54 2.26
CA PRO A 11 27.39 -8.72 2.89
C PRO A 11 26.95 -7.26 2.97
N THR A 12 27.17 -6.62 4.11
CA THR A 12 26.85 -5.21 4.31
C THR A 12 27.66 -4.33 3.35
N THR A 13 26.96 -3.46 2.62
CA THR A 13 27.57 -2.46 1.73
C THR A 13 27.43 -1.05 2.30
N PRO A 14 28.24 -0.07 1.85
CA PRO A 14 28.09 1.33 2.27
C PRO A 14 26.68 1.89 2.04
N GLU A 15 26.06 1.54 0.92
CA GLU A 15 24.70 1.98 0.58
C GLU A 15 23.65 1.35 1.50
N MET A 16 23.81 0.06 1.80
CA MET A 16 22.99 -0.63 2.80
C MET A 16 23.07 0.04 4.17
N VAL A 17 24.24 0.56 4.57
CA VAL A 17 24.35 1.31 5.82
C VAL A 17 23.52 2.59 5.78
N ARG A 18 23.67 3.41 4.73
CA ARG A 18 22.90 4.67 4.60
C ARG A 18 21.39 4.41 4.58
N TRP A 19 20.96 3.36 3.87
CA TRP A 19 19.56 2.95 3.84
C TRP A 19 19.07 2.38 5.15
N ALA A 20 19.86 1.60 5.86
CA ALA A 20 19.50 1.11 7.18
C ALA A 20 19.34 2.29 8.16
N PHE A 21 20.20 3.31 8.10
CA PHE A 21 20.03 4.54 8.88
C PHE A 21 18.76 5.30 8.48
N LEU A 22 18.48 5.47 7.18
CA LEU A 22 17.26 6.16 6.74
C LEU A 22 15.98 5.39 7.05
N THR A 23 15.98 4.07 6.93
CA THR A 23 14.79 3.25 7.20
C THR A 23 14.56 3.05 8.69
N ILE A 24 15.63 2.83 9.46
CA ILE A 24 15.55 2.47 10.88
C ILE A 24 15.62 3.68 11.78
N LEU A 25 16.56 4.60 11.55
CA LEU A 25 16.77 5.79 12.37
C LEU A 25 16.17 7.05 11.75
N GLY A 26 15.80 6.99 10.47
CA GLY A 26 15.10 8.02 9.74
C GLY A 26 15.89 9.30 9.51
N HIS A 27 17.19 9.14 9.32
CA HIS A 27 18.06 10.12 8.71
C HIS A 27 19.04 9.42 7.77
N TYR A 28 19.34 10.06 6.64
CA TYR A 28 20.18 9.49 5.58
C TYR A 28 21.64 9.95 5.66
N THR A 29 21.90 11.09 6.30
CA THR A 29 23.21 11.74 6.31
C THR A 29 24.12 11.07 7.35
N VAL A 30 24.89 10.09 6.90
CA VAL A 30 25.87 9.37 7.70
C VAL A 30 27.28 9.66 7.18
N SER A 31 28.25 9.96 8.05
CA SER A 31 29.64 10.19 7.63
C SER A 31 30.29 8.89 7.13
N ASP A 32 31.25 9.00 6.22
CA ASP A 32 31.92 7.82 5.65
C ASP A 32 32.61 6.97 6.72
N ASP A 33 33.14 7.59 7.78
CA ASP A 33 33.73 6.89 8.93
C ASP A 33 32.68 6.04 9.67
N VAL A 34 31.47 6.58 9.86
CA VAL A 34 30.37 5.83 10.50
C VAL A 34 29.91 4.70 9.59
N VAL A 35 29.86 4.92 8.29
CA VAL A 35 29.52 3.89 7.30
C VAL A 35 30.53 2.74 7.34
N LEU A 36 31.83 3.04 7.26
CA LEU A 36 32.89 2.04 7.31
C LEU A 36 32.90 1.28 8.64
N ARG A 37 32.67 1.97 9.76
CA ARG A 37 32.58 1.33 11.07
C ARG A 37 31.43 0.34 11.14
N HIS A 38 30.24 0.71 10.69
CA HIS A 38 29.08 -0.19 10.71
C HIS A 38 29.26 -1.38 9.77
N GLN A 39 29.87 -1.17 8.61
CA GLN A 39 30.22 -2.25 7.69
C GLN A 39 31.19 -3.27 8.31
N GLN A 40 32.15 -2.81 9.13
CA GLN A 40 33.10 -3.68 9.83
C GLN A 40 32.48 -4.41 11.02
N VAL A 41 31.60 -3.74 11.77
CA VAL A 41 30.95 -4.30 12.96
C VAL A 41 29.87 -5.31 12.59
N PHE A 42 29.13 -5.05 11.51
CA PHE A 42 28.01 -5.86 11.05
C PHE A 42 28.29 -6.40 9.63
N PRO A 43 29.03 -7.50 9.50
CA PRO A 43 29.41 -8.04 8.19
C PRO A 43 28.21 -8.46 7.33
N HIS A 44 27.06 -8.79 7.93
CA HIS A 44 25.83 -9.14 7.20
C HIS A 44 24.71 -8.11 7.43
N PHE A 45 23.88 -7.89 6.40
CA PHE A 45 22.87 -6.85 6.43
C PHE A 45 21.80 -7.05 7.53
N HIS A 46 21.37 -8.29 7.78
CA HIS A 46 20.44 -8.55 8.88
C HIS A 46 21.03 -8.17 10.26
N GLU A 47 22.32 -8.43 10.47
CA GLU A 47 23.02 -8.07 11.71
C GLU A 47 23.07 -6.55 11.87
N LEU A 48 23.29 -5.82 10.79
CA LEU A 48 23.22 -4.35 10.78
C LEU A 48 21.83 -3.86 11.18
N CYS A 49 20.78 -4.39 10.55
CA CYS A 49 19.41 -3.99 10.85
C CYS A 49 19.06 -4.24 12.32
N GLU A 50 19.38 -5.43 12.84
CA GLU A 50 19.14 -5.77 14.24
C GLU A 50 20.02 -4.93 15.19
N GLY A 51 21.27 -4.66 14.81
CA GLY A 51 22.18 -3.79 15.56
C GLY A 51 21.62 -2.36 15.71
N LEU A 52 21.09 -1.79 14.63
CA LEU A 52 20.50 -0.45 14.65
C LEU A 52 19.20 -0.41 15.46
N LYS A 53 18.30 -1.41 15.30
CA LYS A 53 17.05 -1.50 16.10
C LYS A 53 17.32 -1.63 17.61
N ASN A 54 18.46 -2.22 17.99
CA ASN A 54 18.87 -2.38 19.39
C ASN A 54 19.80 -1.25 19.89
N SER A 55 20.03 -0.20 19.08
CA SER A 55 20.94 0.90 19.44
C SER A 55 20.32 1.90 20.41
N THR A 56 21.17 2.62 21.16
CA THR A 56 20.73 3.74 22.01
C THR A 56 20.04 4.83 21.19
N GLU A 57 20.55 5.12 19.99
CA GLU A 57 19.97 6.12 19.10
C GLU A 57 18.54 5.76 18.67
N PHE A 58 18.28 4.47 18.41
CA PHE A 58 16.93 4.00 18.15
C PHE A 58 16.03 4.19 19.38
N ALA A 59 16.51 3.80 20.57
CA ALA A 59 15.75 3.99 21.81
C ALA A 59 15.46 5.47 22.12
N GLU A 60 16.39 6.38 21.82
CA GLU A 60 16.22 7.82 21.98
C GLU A 60 15.27 8.42 20.93
N THR A 61 15.37 7.97 19.69
CA THR A 61 14.54 8.44 18.57
C THR A 61 13.07 8.06 18.75
N TYR A 62 12.81 6.86 19.27
CA TYR A 62 11.48 6.27 19.28
C TYR A 62 10.85 6.13 20.68
N GLY A 63 11.65 6.31 21.73
CA GLY A 63 11.22 6.18 23.12
C GLY A 63 10.81 4.75 23.52
N PRO A 64 10.51 4.52 24.81
CA PRO A 64 10.19 3.19 25.34
C PRO A 64 8.80 2.64 24.95
N ARG A 65 8.01 3.35 24.12
CA ARG A 65 6.62 2.96 23.79
C ARG A 65 6.24 3.00 22.30
N SER A 66 7.14 3.30 21.38
CA SER A 66 6.74 3.47 19.97
C SER A 66 7.93 3.48 19.02
N GLY A 67 8.54 2.32 18.76
CA GLY A 67 9.72 2.21 17.91
C GLY A 67 9.84 0.87 17.21
N GLN A 68 9.01 0.59 16.22
CA GLN A 68 9.26 -0.50 15.29
C GLN A 68 9.24 0.08 13.87
N VAL A 69 10.34 -0.15 13.16
CA VAL A 69 10.26 -0.26 11.71
C VAL A 69 9.33 -1.43 11.45
N LEU A 70 8.20 -1.15 10.83
CA LEU A 70 7.14 -2.14 10.62
C LEU A 70 7.46 -3.06 9.43
N LEU A 71 8.51 -2.74 8.66
CA LEU A 71 9.02 -3.59 7.58
C LEU A 71 9.99 -4.66 8.10
N GLY A 72 9.90 -5.85 7.49
CA GLY A 72 10.85 -6.95 7.71
C GLY A 72 12.20 -6.74 7.00
N THR A 73 13.15 -7.61 7.31
CA THR A 73 14.52 -7.53 6.77
C THR A 73 14.58 -7.68 5.25
N ALA A 74 13.69 -8.48 4.65
CA ALA A 74 13.67 -8.69 3.20
C ALA A 74 13.22 -7.42 2.46
N GLU A 75 12.23 -6.72 3.00
CA GLU A 75 11.73 -5.45 2.50
C GLU A 75 12.80 -4.37 2.64
N LEU A 76 13.47 -4.30 3.79
CA LEU A 76 14.60 -3.39 3.99
C LEU A 76 15.76 -3.68 3.03
N ALA A 77 16.04 -4.96 2.76
CA ALA A 77 17.08 -5.36 1.82
C ALA A 77 16.71 -4.94 0.39
N LEU A 78 15.45 -5.13 -0.01
CA LEU A 78 14.93 -4.61 -1.28
C LEU A 78 15.15 -3.10 -1.38
N LEU A 79 14.75 -2.31 -0.37
CA LEU A 79 14.89 -0.86 -0.42
C LEU A 79 16.36 -0.41 -0.51
N ALA A 80 17.25 -1.08 0.21
CA ALA A 80 18.69 -0.85 0.10
C ALA A 80 19.24 -1.21 -1.29
N GLU A 81 18.70 -2.24 -1.95
CA GLU A 81 19.03 -2.59 -3.34
C GLU A 81 18.61 -1.49 -4.31
N LEU A 82 17.39 -0.97 -4.13
CA LEU A 82 16.84 0.07 -5.01
C LEU A 82 17.65 1.36 -4.92
N ALA A 83 18.29 1.62 -3.77
CA ALA A 83 19.24 2.71 -3.57
C ALA A 83 18.68 4.10 -3.98
N ILE A 84 17.37 4.30 -3.83
CA ILE A 84 16.68 5.53 -4.25
C ILE A 84 17.01 6.67 -3.26
N PRO A 85 17.75 7.71 -3.67
CA PRO A 85 18.09 8.77 -2.73
C PRO A 85 16.84 9.51 -2.27
N PRO A 86 16.80 10.02 -1.02
CA PRO A 86 15.71 10.88 -0.59
C PRO A 86 15.70 12.16 -1.42
N LEU A 87 14.60 12.40 -2.12
CA LEU A 87 14.42 13.58 -2.96
C LEU A 87 13.38 14.49 -2.33
N ALA A 88 13.75 15.70 -1.92
CA ALA A 88 12.78 16.68 -1.45
C ALA A 88 11.87 17.10 -2.61
N ALA A 89 10.57 17.20 -2.34
CA ALA A 89 9.61 17.67 -3.32
C ALA A 89 9.66 19.20 -3.42
N GLY A 90 9.37 19.74 -4.62
CA GLY A 90 9.12 21.18 -4.78
C GLY A 90 7.73 21.58 -4.26
N PRO A 91 7.44 22.89 -4.13
CA PRO A 91 6.12 23.37 -3.70
C PRO A 91 4.96 22.80 -4.53
N GLY A 92 3.89 22.40 -3.85
CA GLY A 92 2.71 21.73 -4.42
C GLY A 92 2.83 20.20 -4.52
N TRP A 93 3.88 19.60 -3.96
CA TRP A 93 4.18 18.17 -4.08
C TRP A 93 4.73 17.58 -2.79
N TYR A 94 4.63 16.26 -2.67
CA TYR A 94 5.46 15.46 -1.77
C TYR A 94 6.03 14.25 -2.52
N THR A 95 7.04 13.62 -1.95
CA THR A 95 7.72 12.44 -2.50
C THR A 95 7.76 11.35 -1.45
N ASP A 96 7.54 10.10 -1.85
CA ASP A 96 7.80 8.95 -0.98
C ASP A 96 9.24 8.43 -1.11
N PHE A 97 9.56 7.42 -0.29
CA PHE A 97 10.86 6.76 -0.26
C PHE A 97 11.19 5.95 -1.53
N LEU A 98 10.23 5.73 -2.43
CA LEU A 98 10.46 5.17 -3.76
C LEU A 98 10.64 6.26 -4.83
N GLY A 99 10.62 7.52 -4.41
CA GLY A 99 10.75 8.69 -5.27
C GLY A 99 9.48 8.99 -6.07
N VAL A 100 8.33 8.39 -5.75
CA VAL A 100 7.06 8.72 -6.39
C VAL A 100 6.61 10.08 -5.91
N ARG A 101 6.41 10.99 -6.85
CA ARG A 101 5.94 12.36 -6.64
C ARG A 101 4.43 12.42 -6.69
N THR A 102 3.82 12.93 -5.63
CA THR A 102 2.37 13.10 -5.55
C THR A 102 2.03 14.58 -5.45
N ARG A 103 1.02 15.03 -6.21
CA ARG A 103 0.52 16.40 -6.12
C ARG A 103 -0.23 16.58 -4.81
N LEU A 104 0.03 17.69 -4.12
CA LEU A 104 -0.78 18.09 -2.97
C LEU A 104 -2.25 18.36 -3.36
N GLY A 105 -2.50 18.71 -4.63
CA GLY A 105 -3.85 18.89 -5.17
C GLY A 105 -4.70 17.62 -5.24
N PHE A 106 -4.12 16.42 -5.04
CA PHE A 106 -4.89 15.20 -4.85
C PHE A 106 -5.39 15.07 -3.41
N GLN A 107 -4.82 15.83 -2.47
CA GLN A 107 -5.05 15.62 -1.05
C GLN A 107 -6.11 16.58 -0.48
N PRO A 108 -6.86 16.16 0.54
CA PRO A 108 -7.77 17.05 1.25
C PRO A 108 -7.02 18.24 1.86
N ALA A 109 -7.67 19.39 2.00
CA ALA A 109 -7.05 20.63 2.47
C ALA A 109 -6.31 20.51 3.82
N GLY A 110 -6.71 19.56 4.69
CA GLY A 110 -6.05 19.27 5.96
C GLY A 110 -4.63 18.68 5.84
N HIS A 111 -4.23 18.25 4.64
CA HIS A 111 -2.94 17.59 4.38
C HIS A 111 -1.86 18.55 3.88
N GLY A 112 -2.03 19.87 4.00
CA GLY A 112 -1.02 20.86 3.60
C GLY A 112 0.33 20.69 4.30
N TRP A 113 0.40 19.94 5.40
CA TRP A 113 1.65 19.57 6.04
C TRP A 113 2.56 18.73 5.14
N LEU A 114 2.05 18.07 4.10
CA LEU A 114 2.84 17.31 3.12
C LEU A 114 3.66 18.18 2.18
N ASP A 115 3.34 19.47 2.03
CA ASP A 115 3.93 20.32 1.00
C ASP A 115 5.47 20.40 1.08
N GLY A 116 6.13 20.08 -0.02
CA GLY A 116 7.58 20.05 -0.16
C GLY A 116 8.28 18.93 0.62
N ARG A 117 7.55 17.98 1.21
CA ARG A 117 8.14 16.95 2.07
C ARG A 117 8.55 15.70 1.32
N PHE A 118 9.58 15.07 1.87
CA PHE A 118 9.93 13.68 1.64
C PHE A 118 9.31 12.83 2.76
N LEU A 119 8.60 11.77 2.38
CA LEU A 119 8.02 10.79 3.28
C LEU A 119 8.97 9.57 3.35
N PRO A 120 9.61 9.33 4.50
CA PRO A 120 10.49 8.19 4.66
C PRO A 120 9.69 6.89 4.71
N VAL A 121 10.41 5.77 4.77
CA VAL A 121 9.83 4.46 5.04
C VAL A 121 8.97 4.51 6.30
N PRO A 122 7.77 3.91 6.28
CA PRO A 122 6.90 3.81 7.45
C PRO A 122 7.63 3.26 8.70
N ALA A 123 7.64 4.06 9.76
CA ALA A 123 8.16 3.68 11.07
C ALA A 123 7.29 4.28 12.17
N SER A 124 7.02 3.52 13.23
CA SER A 124 6.14 3.95 14.32
C SER A 124 6.55 5.33 14.88
N GLY A 125 5.56 6.18 15.16
CA GLY A 125 5.80 7.51 15.73
C GLY A 125 6.21 8.58 14.71
N ARG A 126 6.39 8.23 13.43
CA ARG A 126 6.55 9.22 12.34
C ARG A 126 5.21 9.57 11.72
N VAL A 127 5.14 10.77 11.15
CA VAL A 127 3.98 11.16 10.33
C VAL A 127 4.02 10.32 9.06
N GLN A 128 2.98 9.51 8.87
CA GLN A 128 2.81 8.63 7.72
C GLN A 128 1.48 8.98 7.06
N PHE A 129 1.41 8.80 5.75
CA PHE A 129 0.18 9.01 4.99
C PHE A 129 -0.56 7.69 4.73
N HIS A 130 0.18 6.62 4.40
CA HIS A 130 -0.33 5.25 4.25
C HIS A 130 0.23 4.35 5.35
N ASP A 131 -0.46 3.26 5.64
CA ASP A 131 -0.05 2.33 6.68
C ASP A 131 1.15 1.49 6.27
N ALA A 132 2.02 1.20 7.23
CA ALA A 132 3.20 0.38 6.97
C ALA A 132 2.86 -1.04 6.51
N GLN A 133 1.72 -1.58 6.97
CA GLN A 133 1.20 -2.88 6.55
C GLN A 133 0.97 -2.93 5.04
N GLU A 134 0.41 -1.87 4.47
CA GLU A 134 0.13 -1.79 3.03
C GLU A 134 1.44 -1.73 2.22
N TRP A 135 2.40 -0.93 2.69
CA TRP A 135 3.75 -0.89 2.12
C TRP A 135 4.45 -2.25 2.22
N GLY A 136 4.40 -2.89 3.38
CA GLY A 136 4.99 -4.20 3.61
C GLY A 136 4.42 -5.27 2.68
N GLY A 137 3.09 -5.34 2.57
CA GLY A 137 2.42 -6.24 1.64
C GLY A 137 2.83 -5.99 0.18
N THR A 138 2.88 -4.73 -0.24
CA THR A 138 3.26 -4.35 -1.61
C THR A 138 4.72 -4.68 -1.93
N LEU A 139 5.65 -4.38 -1.01
CA LEU A 139 7.07 -4.69 -1.18
C LEU A 139 7.32 -6.20 -1.22
N ARG A 140 6.65 -6.99 -0.36
CA ARG A 140 6.73 -8.46 -0.41
C ARG A 140 6.19 -9.02 -1.72
N ALA A 141 5.10 -8.46 -2.26
CA ALA A 141 4.58 -8.86 -3.57
C ALA A 141 5.61 -8.58 -4.68
N ALA A 142 6.29 -7.44 -4.64
CA ALA A 142 7.35 -7.12 -5.60
C ALA A 142 8.52 -8.11 -5.54
N ILE A 143 8.97 -8.49 -4.34
CA ILE A 143 10.03 -9.48 -4.13
C ILE A 143 9.65 -10.82 -4.77
N GLU A 144 8.44 -11.29 -4.52
CA GLU A 144 7.94 -12.57 -5.03
C GLU A 144 7.60 -12.56 -6.52
N ALA A 145 7.31 -11.39 -7.09
CA ALA A 145 7.06 -11.22 -8.52
C ALA A 145 8.35 -11.33 -9.35
N ARG A 146 9.52 -11.03 -8.77
CA ARG A 146 10.83 -11.00 -9.47
C ARG A 146 11.12 -12.23 -10.34
N PRO A 147 10.98 -13.47 -9.85
CA PRO A 147 11.32 -14.66 -10.63
C PRO A 147 10.42 -14.84 -11.87
N THR A 148 9.27 -14.19 -11.91
CA THR A 148 8.31 -14.28 -13.03
C THR A 148 8.65 -13.29 -14.16
N GLY A 149 9.44 -12.25 -13.89
CA GLY A 149 9.71 -11.15 -14.83
C GLY A 149 8.51 -10.22 -15.09
N ARG A 150 7.38 -10.44 -14.43
CA ARG A 150 6.16 -9.63 -14.51
C ARG A 150 5.73 -9.19 -13.11
N PHE A 151 4.99 -8.10 -13.02
CA PHE A 151 4.33 -7.71 -11.77
C PHE A 151 2.88 -7.34 -12.07
N VAL A 152 1.95 -8.25 -11.71
CA VAL A 152 0.53 -8.09 -11.97
C VAL A 152 -0.18 -7.62 -10.69
N ALA A 153 -0.80 -6.44 -10.70
CA ALA A 153 -1.43 -5.89 -9.50
C ALA A 153 -2.75 -5.16 -9.78
N PHE A 154 -3.73 -5.38 -8.91
CA PHE A 154 -5.06 -4.78 -9.02
C PHE A 154 -5.28 -3.89 -7.79
N GLU A 155 -5.83 -2.69 -7.97
CA GLU A 155 -6.22 -1.77 -6.90
C GLU A 155 -7.73 -1.49 -7.02
N LEU A 156 -8.47 -1.82 -5.96
CA LEU A 156 -9.91 -1.64 -5.87
C LEU A 156 -10.20 -0.44 -4.97
N GLY A 157 -10.92 0.57 -5.47
CA GLY A 157 -11.06 1.85 -4.79
C GLY A 157 -9.78 2.66 -4.86
N ALA A 158 -9.29 2.87 -6.09
CA ALA A 158 -7.94 3.36 -6.30
C ALA A 158 -7.73 4.84 -5.96
N GLY A 159 -8.78 5.67 -5.88
CA GLY A 159 -8.62 7.10 -5.64
C GLY A 159 -7.63 7.75 -6.61
N TRP A 160 -6.53 8.33 -6.12
CA TRP A 160 -5.46 8.88 -6.96
C TRP A 160 -4.40 7.86 -7.43
N GLY A 161 -4.60 6.59 -7.13
CA GLY A 161 -3.77 5.44 -7.53
C GLY A 161 -2.44 5.33 -6.81
N PRO A 162 -2.37 5.45 -5.47
CA PRO A 162 -1.12 5.25 -4.72
C PRO A 162 -0.48 3.90 -5.02
N TRP A 163 -1.27 2.83 -5.04
CA TRP A 163 -0.72 1.47 -5.08
C TRP A 163 -0.38 1.03 -6.50
N VAL A 164 -1.18 1.35 -7.52
CA VAL A 164 -0.80 1.10 -8.91
C VAL A 164 0.40 1.92 -9.35
N ALA A 165 0.55 3.17 -8.87
CA ALA A 165 1.74 3.97 -9.14
C ALA A 165 2.98 3.39 -8.43
N THR A 166 2.83 2.97 -7.18
CA THR A 166 3.87 2.28 -6.41
C THR A 166 4.33 1.00 -7.11
N VAL A 167 3.39 0.16 -7.55
CA VAL A 167 3.70 -1.09 -8.25
C VAL A 167 4.39 -0.80 -9.59
N ALA A 168 3.91 0.17 -10.36
CA ALA A 168 4.55 0.58 -11.61
C ALA A 168 6.00 1.03 -11.37
N ARG A 169 6.23 1.83 -10.32
CA ARG A 169 7.56 2.29 -9.93
C ARG A 169 8.48 1.14 -9.52
N LEU A 170 7.98 0.23 -8.68
CA LEU A 170 8.74 -0.96 -8.28
C LEU A 170 9.06 -1.84 -9.49
N ALA A 171 8.11 -2.08 -10.38
CA ALA A 171 8.33 -2.83 -11.61
C ALA A 171 9.43 -2.18 -12.46
N GLN A 172 9.40 -0.87 -12.65
CA GLN A 172 10.45 -0.13 -13.37
C GLN A 172 11.83 -0.29 -12.72
N CYS A 173 11.92 -0.10 -11.40
CA CYS A 173 13.19 -0.22 -10.66
C CYS A 173 13.75 -1.65 -10.70
N LEU A 174 12.87 -2.65 -10.76
CA LEU A 174 13.24 -4.07 -10.78
C LEU A 174 13.37 -4.67 -12.18
N GLY A 175 13.10 -3.89 -13.24
CA GLY A 175 13.09 -4.38 -14.61
C GLY A 175 11.99 -5.42 -14.89
N LEU A 176 10.86 -5.35 -14.17
CA LEU A 176 9.69 -6.20 -14.36
C LEU A 176 8.71 -5.55 -15.33
N SER A 177 7.94 -6.37 -16.05
CA SER A 177 6.83 -5.87 -16.89
C SER A 177 5.55 -5.71 -16.04
N PRO A 178 5.06 -4.48 -15.80
CA PRO A 178 3.83 -4.27 -15.04
C PRO A 178 2.59 -4.63 -15.86
N SER A 179 1.57 -5.15 -15.18
CA SER A 179 0.21 -5.29 -15.72
C SER A 179 -0.79 -4.94 -14.62
N LEU A 180 -1.41 -3.78 -14.75
CA LEU A 180 -2.10 -3.12 -13.66
C LEU A 180 -3.57 -2.93 -13.98
N VAL A 181 -4.41 -3.03 -12.96
CA VAL A 181 -5.83 -2.68 -13.04
C VAL A 181 -6.15 -1.74 -11.88
N ALA A 182 -6.73 -0.59 -12.19
CA ALA A 182 -7.27 0.32 -11.17
C ALA A 182 -8.78 0.44 -11.36
N VAL A 183 -9.54 0.10 -10.32
CA VAL A 183 -11.01 0.22 -10.28
C VAL A 183 -11.36 1.41 -9.40
N GLU A 184 -12.08 2.37 -9.97
CA GLU A 184 -12.45 3.60 -9.26
C GLU A 184 -13.80 4.11 -9.76
N ALA A 185 -14.62 4.56 -8.81
CA ALA A 185 -16.00 4.97 -9.07
C ALA A 185 -16.11 6.45 -9.44
N ASP A 186 -15.19 7.30 -8.99
CA ASP A 186 -15.16 8.71 -9.35
C ASP A 186 -14.30 8.99 -10.59
N LEU A 187 -14.88 9.73 -11.55
CA LEU A 187 -14.16 10.10 -12.77
C LEU A 187 -13.00 11.08 -12.52
N GLY A 188 -13.11 11.94 -11.50
CA GLY A 188 -12.05 12.86 -11.12
C GLY A 188 -10.85 12.15 -10.50
N HIS A 189 -11.09 11.13 -9.68
CA HIS A 189 -10.06 10.22 -9.19
C HIS A 189 -9.37 9.47 -10.33
N LEU A 190 -10.11 8.96 -11.33
CA LEU A 190 -9.48 8.39 -12.53
C LEU A 190 -8.57 9.39 -13.25
N ASP A 191 -8.94 10.68 -13.31
CA ASP A 191 -8.09 11.73 -13.86
C ASP A 191 -6.86 12.02 -12.98
N PHE A 192 -6.97 11.86 -11.65
CA PHE A 192 -5.82 11.88 -10.74
C PHE A 192 -4.87 10.74 -11.05
N ILE A 193 -5.33 9.50 -11.24
CA ILE A 193 -4.47 8.35 -11.60
C ILE A 193 -3.71 8.63 -12.90
N ARG A 194 -4.40 9.11 -13.95
CA ARG A 194 -3.76 9.47 -15.22
C ARG A 194 -2.67 10.53 -15.03
N THR A 195 -2.99 11.57 -14.25
CA THR A 195 -2.07 12.66 -13.95
C THR A 195 -0.88 12.16 -13.15
N HIS A 196 -1.13 11.31 -12.15
CA HIS A 196 -0.13 10.76 -11.26
C HIS A 196 0.87 9.87 -11.99
N PHE A 197 0.41 9.01 -12.91
CA PHE A 197 1.26 8.22 -13.79
C PHE A 197 2.15 9.13 -14.66
N ARG A 198 1.53 10.12 -15.31
CA ARG A 198 2.26 11.08 -16.17
C ARG A 198 3.33 11.85 -15.41
N ASP A 199 3.02 12.31 -14.20
CA ASP A 199 3.94 13.13 -13.40
C ASP A 199 5.18 12.35 -12.90
N ASN A 200 5.12 11.03 -12.95
CA ASN A 200 6.16 10.10 -12.53
C ASN A 200 6.79 9.31 -13.69
N ASP A 201 6.49 9.68 -14.93
CA ASP A 201 6.96 8.97 -16.13
C ASP A 201 6.65 7.46 -16.10
N LEU A 202 5.49 7.09 -15.54
CA LEU A 202 5.03 5.71 -15.42
C LEU A 202 4.20 5.31 -16.67
N PRO A 203 4.33 4.05 -17.14
CA PRO A 203 3.67 3.59 -18.36
C PRO A 203 2.16 3.39 -18.14
N LEU A 204 1.35 4.42 -18.41
CA LEU A 204 -0.11 4.36 -18.24
C LEU A 204 -0.76 3.27 -19.10
N GLU A 205 -0.17 2.92 -20.24
CA GLU A 205 -0.61 1.82 -21.11
C GLU A 205 -0.53 0.44 -20.44
N SER A 206 0.27 0.31 -19.37
CA SER A 206 0.32 -0.90 -18.55
C SER A 206 -0.80 -0.96 -17.51
N CYS A 207 -1.57 0.12 -17.35
CA CYS A 207 -2.62 0.26 -16.35
C CYS A 207 -4.01 0.41 -16.99
N ARG A 208 -4.83 -0.62 -16.84
CA ARG A 208 -6.23 -0.58 -17.25
C ARG A 208 -7.07 0.13 -16.19
N LEU A 209 -7.54 1.33 -16.52
CA LEU A 209 -8.46 2.11 -15.70
C LEU A 209 -9.90 1.67 -15.95
N ILE A 210 -10.62 1.30 -14.89
CA ILE A 210 -12.02 0.86 -14.96
C ILE A 210 -12.87 1.80 -14.12
N HIS A 211 -13.78 2.52 -14.78
CA HIS A 211 -14.80 3.34 -14.12
C HIS A 211 -15.92 2.43 -13.58
N ALA A 212 -15.78 2.01 -12.33
CA ALA A 212 -16.70 1.11 -11.66
C ALA A 212 -16.46 1.12 -10.14
N VAL A 213 -17.45 0.65 -9.37
CA VAL A 213 -17.20 0.16 -8.01
C VAL A 213 -16.80 -1.31 -8.08
N ALA A 214 -15.95 -1.76 -7.15
CA ALA A 214 -15.75 -3.18 -6.91
C ALA A 214 -16.82 -3.70 -5.94
N GLY A 215 -17.36 -4.89 -6.18
CA GLY A 215 -18.38 -5.49 -5.31
C GLY A 215 -18.48 -7.01 -5.45
N ALA A 216 -19.43 -7.59 -4.72
CA ALA A 216 -19.63 -9.05 -4.68
C ALA A 216 -20.05 -9.68 -6.03
N SER A 217 -20.66 -8.90 -6.93
CA SER A 217 -21.17 -9.39 -8.22
C SER A 217 -21.14 -8.29 -9.28
N ASP A 218 -21.06 -8.68 -10.55
CA ASP A 218 -21.19 -7.75 -11.67
C ASP A 218 -22.60 -7.15 -11.71
N GLY A 219 -22.74 -5.87 -12.06
CA GLY A 219 -24.04 -5.22 -12.17
C GLY A 219 -23.96 -3.70 -12.11
N THR A 220 -24.86 -3.11 -11.32
CA THR A 220 -24.92 -1.67 -11.07
C THR A 220 -25.04 -1.43 -9.58
N ALA A 221 -24.31 -0.44 -9.09
CA ALA A 221 -24.41 0.08 -7.73
C ALA A 221 -24.68 1.58 -7.77
N TRP A 222 -24.96 2.15 -6.61
CA TRP A 222 -25.11 3.60 -6.45
C TRP A 222 -23.88 4.15 -5.74
N PHE A 223 -23.31 5.24 -6.25
CA PHE A 223 -22.14 5.88 -5.68
C PHE A 223 -22.40 7.38 -5.48
N PRO A 224 -21.88 8.03 -4.42
CA PRO A 224 -22.07 9.46 -4.22
C PRO A 224 -21.57 10.28 -5.41
N ALA A 225 -22.33 11.31 -5.80
CA ALA A 225 -21.85 12.28 -6.77
C ALA A 225 -20.81 13.20 -6.10
N ILE A 226 -19.52 12.95 -6.36
CA ILE A 226 -18.43 13.72 -5.76
C ILE A 226 -18.21 15.01 -6.54
N ALA A 227 -18.42 16.16 -5.89
CA ALA A 227 -18.23 17.47 -6.52
C ALA A 227 -16.75 17.92 -6.53
N ASN A 228 -15.99 17.53 -5.50
CA ASN A 228 -14.57 17.82 -5.38
C ASN A 228 -13.82 16.54 -4.97
N PRO A 229 -13.22 15.83 -5.94
CA PRO A 229 -12.52 14.56 -5.72
C PRO A 229 -11.46 14.65 -4.62
N ALA A 230 -10.65 15.72 -4.63
CA ALA A 230 -9.58 15.91 -3.64
C ALA A 230 -10.06 16.01 -2.18
N SER A 231 -11.36 16.22 -1.93
CA SER A 231 -11.91 16.31 -0.57
C SER A 231 -12.68 15.09 -0.10
N ASP A 232 -12.88 14.06 -0.94
CA ASP A 232 -13.74 12.92 -0.62
C ASP A 232 -13.12 11.59 -1.06
N TYR A 233 -12.49 10.91 -0.12
CA TYR A 233 -11.98 9.54 -0.27
C TYR A 233 -12.75 8.53 0.60
N GLY A 234 -13.76 8.98 1.34
CA GLY A 234 -14.50 8.16 2.33
C GLY A 234 -15.89 7.74 1.85
N SER A 235 -16.18 7.90 0.57
CA SER A 235 -17.48 7.59 -0.02
C SER A 235 -17.68 6.09 -0.21
N ALA A 236 -18.77 5.57 0.34
CA ALA A 236 -19.17 4.16 0.22
C ALA A 236 -20.21 3.96 -0.89
N ALA A 237 -20.09 2.86 -1.63
CA ALA A 237 -21.10 2.42 -2.58
C ALA A 237 -22.32 1.80 -1.86
N ALA A 238 -23.51 2.01 -2.40
CA ALA A 238 -24.72 1.33 -1.98
C ALA A 238 -25.10 0.24 -2.99
N PHE A 239 -25.23 -0.99 -2.49
CA PHE A 239 -25.55 -2.19 -3.26
C PHE A 239 -26.99 -2.63 -3.02
N ALA A 240 -27.57 -3.36 -3.98
CA ALA A 240 -28.87 -4.03 -3.86
C ALA A 240 -30.07 -3.13 -3.49
N THR A 241 -30.00 -1.82 -3.73
CA THR A 241 -31.15 -0.91 -3.58
C THR A 241 -31.84 -0.70 -4.94
N PRO A 242 -33.16 -0.97 -5.05
CA PRO A 242 -33.88 -0.80 -6.33
C PRO A 242 -33.99 0.67 -6.74
N ASP A 243 -34.09 1.57 -5.76
CA ASP A 243 -34.16 3.02 -5.97
C ASP A 243 -32.82 3.69 -5.68
N ALA A 244 -32.56 4.79 -6.40
CA ALA A 244 -31.40 5.65 -6.18
C ALA A 244 -31.47 6.33 -4.81
N PRO A 245 -30.50 6.10 -3.90
CA PRO A 245 -30.39 6.92 -2.70
C PRO A 245 -30.18 8.40 -3.07
N ALA A 246 -30.65 9.30 -2.22
CA ALA A 246 -30.53 10.73 -2.48
C ALA A 246 -29.06 11.16 -2.62
N GLY A 247 -28.73 11.85 -3.72
CA GLY A 247 -27.37 12.33 -3.98
C GLY A 247 -26.40 11.29 -4.57
N MET A 248 -26.87 10.09 -4.89
CA MET A 248 -26.08 9.06 -5.55
C MET A 248 -26.41 8.93 -7.04
N VAL A 249 -25.41 8.50 -7.82
CA VAL A 249 -25.49 8.23 -9.25
C VAL A 249 -25.24 6.74 -9.52
N PRO A 250 -25.83 6.16 -10.58
CA PRO A 250 -25.59 4.77 -10.91
C PRO A 250 -24.20 4.62 -11.53
N VAL A 251 -23.44 3.64 -11.05
CA VAL A 251 -22.09 3.31 -11.52
C VAL A 251 -22.02 1.79 -11.78
N PRO A 252 -21.31 1.34 -12.84
CA PRO A 252 -21.08 -0.09 -13.03
C PRO A 252 -20.46 -0.72 -11.78
N CYS A 253 -20.91 -1.92 -11.43
CA CYS A 253 -20.28 -2.74 -10.41
C CYS A 253 -19.56 -3.89 -11.09
N VAL A 254 -18.30 -4.11 -10.73
CA VAL A 254 -17.47 -5.21 -11.24
C VAL A 254 -17.04 -6.12 -10.10
N SER A 255 -17.20 -7.42 -10.31
CA SER A 255 -16.76 -8.44 -9.36
C SER A 255 -15.27 -8.74 -9.53
N LEU A 256 -14.62 -9.05 -8.41
CA LEU A 256 -13.22 -9.46 -8.44
C LEU A 256 -13.04 -10.77 -9.23
N THR A 257 -14.00 -11.69 -9.20
CA THR A 257 -14.02 -12.89 -10.06
C THR A 257 -13.95 -12.56 -11.54
N SER A 258 -14.71 -11.56 -12.00
CA SER A 258 -14.66 -11.12 -13.41
C SER A 258 -13.36 -10.40 -13.75
N LEU A 259 -12.82 -9.58 -12.84
CA LEU A 259 -11.53 -8.92 -13.04
C LEU A 259 -10.38 -9.93 -13.17
N LEU A 260 -10.36 -10.97 -12.34
CA LEU A 260 -9.29 -11.97 -12.28
C LEU A 260 -9.33 -13.00 -13.44
N ARG A 261 -10.40 -13.00 -14.25
CA ARG A 261 -10.67 -14.05 -15.25
C ARG A 261 -9.51 -14.26 -16.23
N ASP A 262 -8.93 -13.16 -16.68
CA ASP A 262 -7.94 -13.16 -17.76
C ASP A 262 -6.50 -13.31 -17.27
N GLU A 263 -6.27 -13.26 -15.95
CA GLU A 263 -4.95 -13.41 -15.35
C GLU A 263 -4.77 -14.81 -14.76
N LEU A 264 -3.68 -15.49 -15.16
CA LEU A 264 -3.31 -16.78 -14.58
C LEU A 264 -2.73 -16.64 -13.17
N ARG A 265 -2.13 -15.48 -12.88
CA ARG A 265 -1.55 -15.12 -11.60
C ARG A 265 -1.62 -13.61 -11.43
N VAL A 266 -2.03 -13.18 -10.23
CA VAL A 266 -1.99 -11.78 -9.80
C VAL A 266 -1.16 -11.70 -8.52
N ASP A 267 -0.09 -10.92 -8.53
CA ASP A 267 0.87 -10.85 -7.44
C ASP A 267 0.34 -10.03 -6.25
N LEU A 268 -0.54 -9.06 -6.52
CA LEU A 268 -1.14 -8.21 -5.51
C LEU A 268 -2.57 -7.81 -5.87
N VAL A 269 -3.49 -7.97 -4.93
CA VAL A 269 -4.75 -7.22 -4.92
C VAL A 269 -4.71 -6.27 -3.72
N HIS A 270 -4.74 -4.98 -3.98
CA HIS A 270 -4.98 -3.95 -2.97
C HIS A 270 -6.47 -3.57 -3.01
N CYS A 271 -7.10 -3.45 -1.85
CA CYS A 271 -8.53 -3.18 -1.74
C CYS A 271 -8.81 -2.17 -0.62
N ASP A 272 -9.44 -1.06 -0.97
CA ASP A 272 -9.92 -0.03 -0.05
C ASP A 272 -11.26 0.52 -0.58
N ILE A 273 -12.37 -0.11 -0.20
CA ILE A 273 -13.70 0.13 -0.81
C ILE A 273 -14.79 0.49 0.20
N GLN A 274 -14.40 1.16 1.27
CA GLN A 274 -15.27 1.87 2.22
C GLN A 274 -16.48 1.04 2.73
N GLY A 275 -16.24 -0.22 3.11
CA GLY A 275 -17.21 -1.08 3.80
C GLY A 275 -17.65 -2.33 3.04
N ALA A 276 -17.35 -2.43 1.74
CA ALA A 276 -17.71 -3.58 0.91
C ALA A 276 -16.63 -4.68 0.86
N GLU A 277 -15.59 -4.57 1.68
CA GLU A 277 -14.40 -5.42 1.58
C GLU A 277 -14.73 -6.89 1.81
N ALA A 278 -15.39 -7.21 2.93
CA ALA A 278 -15.71 -8.60 3.28
C ALA A 278 -16.62 -9.25 2.23
N ASP A 279 -17.70 -8.57 1.81
CA ASP A 279 -18.64 -9.10 0.80
C ASP A 279 -17.94 -9.38 -0.54
N THR A 280 -17.04 -8.48 -0.95
CA THR A 280 -16.26 -8.63 -2.19
C THR A 280 -15.29 -9.80 -2.11
N MET A 281 -14.58 -9.96 -0.98
CA MET A 281 -13.64 -11.07 -0.79
C MET A 281 -14.34 -12.42 -0.66
N GLU A 282 -15.46 -12.48 0.06
CA GLU A 282 -16.26 -13.70 0.25
C GLU A 282 -16.77 -14.22 -1.10
N ALA A 283 -17.33 -13.35 -1.93
CA ALA A 283 -17.84 -13.72 -3.25
C ALA A 283 -16.74 -14.16 -4.24
N ALA A 284 -15.50 -13.73 -4.01
CA ALA A 284 -14.36 -13.99 -4.91
C ALA A 284 -13.35 -15.01 -4.36
N MET A 285 -13.58 -15.61 -3.19
CA MET A 285 -12.56 -16.41 -2.49
C MET A 285 -11.99 -17.57 -3.31
N ASP A 286 -12.82 -18.23 -4.12
CA ASP A 286 -12.35 -19.30 -5.03
C ASP A 286 -11.41 -18.75 -6.11
N ALA A 287 -11.78 -17.63 -6.73
CA ALA A 287 -10.95 -16.98 -7.75
C ALA A 287 -9.65 -16.42 -7.15
N LEU A 288 -9.74 -15.78 -5.99
CA LEU A 288 -8.60 -15.31 -5.20
C LEU A 288 -7.64 -16.46 -4.91
N SER A 289 -8.14 -17.56 -4.33
CA SER A 289 -7.32 -18.70 -3.92
C SER A 289 -6.66 -19.42 -5.09
N ALA A 290 -7.23 -19.32 -6.29
CA ALA A 290 -6.69 -19.93 -7.49
C ALA A 290 -5.60 -19.08 -8.18
N ARG A 291 -5.63 -17.75 -8.03
CA ARG A 291 -4.85 -16.84 -8.90
C ARG A 291 -4.06 -15.77 -8.16
N VAL A 292 -4.48 -15.39 -6.96
CA VAL A 292 -3.93 -14.24 -6.24
C VAL A 292 -2.93 -14.68 -5.18
N VAL A 293 -1.74 -14.08 -5.24
CA VAL A 293 -0.62 -14.35 -4.35
C VAL A 293 -0.84 -13.70 -3.00
N ARG A 294 -1.12 -12.39 -3.01
CA ARG A 294 -1.28 -11.58 -1.82
C ARG A 294 -2.43 -10.61 -1.96
N VAL A 295 -3.14 -10.39 -0.86
CA VAL A 295 -4.19 -9.37 -0.74
C VAL A 295 -3.80 -8.41 0.39
N VAL A 296 -3.92 -7.12 0.13
CA VAL A 296 -3.83 -6.04 1.12
C VAL A 296 -5.20 -5.37 1.16
N ILE A 297 -5.80 -5.27 2.36
CA ILE A 297 -7.16 -4.78 2.53
C ILE A 297 -7.15 -3.66 3.56
N GLY A 298 -7.47 -2.43 3.15
CA GLY A 298 -7.87 -1.35 4.05
C GLY A 298 -9.29 -1.61 4.55
N THR A 299 -9.47 -1.75 5.86
CA THR A 299 -10.74 -2.19 6.46
C THR A 299 -11.46 -1.07 7.19
N HIS A 300 -12.78 -1.01 7.00
CA HIS A 300 -13.63 0.09 7.50
C HIS A 300 -14.59 -0.34 8.61
N GLY A 301 -14.24 -1.39 9.37
CA GLY A 301 -15.01 -1.79 10.54
C GLY A 301 -14.56 -3.11 11.18
N ARG A 302 -14.71 -3.21 12.51
CA ARG A 302 -14.34 -4.42 13.28
C ARG A 302 -15.11 -5.68 12.86
N GLY A 303 -16.37 -5.54 12.45
CA GLY A 303 -17.17 -6.66 11.95
C GLY A 303 -16.70 -7.15 10.56
N ILE A 304 -16.16 -6.24 9.74
CA ILE A 304 -15.54 -6.59 8.45
C ILE A 304 -14.25 -7.36 8.72
N GLU A 305 -13.42 -6.88 9.64
CA GLU A 305 -12.17 -7.54 10.01
C GLU A 305 -12.39 -8.96 10.54
N GLU A 306 -13.39 -9.17 11.41
CA GLU A 306 -13.75 -10.50 11.93
C GLU A 306 -14.14 -11.47 10.81
N ARG A 307 -14.99 -11.01 9.87
CA ARG A 307 -15.39 -11.81 8.70
C ARG A 307 -14.19 -12.17 7.84
N LEU A 308 -13.30 -11.21 7.58
CA LEU A 308 -12.08 -11.45 6.80
C LEU A 308 -11.15 -12.46 7.49
N PHE A 309 -10.97 -12.37 8.82
CA PHE A 309 -10.20 -13.37 9.57
C PHE A 309 -10.77 -14.77 9.37
N HIS A 310 -12.08 -14.96 9.53
CA HIS A 310 -12.71 -16.27 9.35
C HIS A 310 -12.60 -16.77 7.90
N LEU A 311 -12.83 -15.89 6.94
CA LEU A 311 -12.79 -16.21 5.52
C LEU A 311 -11.40 -16.68 5.07
N PHE A 312 -10.37 -15.86 5.29
CA PHE A 312 -9.03 -16.14 4.80
C PHE A 312 -8.38 -17.30 5.54
N THR A 313 -8.55 -17.41 6.86
CA THR A 313 -8.04 -18.58 7.62
C THR A 313 -8.75 -19.86 7.20
N GLY A 314 -10.06 -19.83 6.97
CA GLY A 314 -10.83 -20.96 6.46
C GLY A 314 -10.42 -21.40 5.06
N ALA A 315 -9.87 -20.49 4.24
CA ALA A 315 -9.35 -20.75 2.91
C ALA A 315 -7.86 -21.17 2.88
N ASP A 316 -7.21 -21.37 4.04
CA ASP A 316 -5.77 -21.66 4.18
C ASP A 316 -4.85 -20.55 3.65
N TRP A 317 -5.26 -19.29 3.85
CA TRP A 317 -4.38 -18.13 3.68
C TRP A 317 -3.68 -17.82 5.01
N ARG A 318 -2.46 -17.29 4.90
CA ARG A 318 -1.66 -16.85 6.04
C ARG A 318 -1.81 -15.36 6.24
N LEU A 319 -2.17 -14.94 7.46
CA LEU A 319 -2.03 -13.54 7.87
C LEU A 319 -0.53 -13.20 7.97
N GLU A 320 -0.10 -12.18 7.24
CA GLU A 320 1.26 -11.65 7.33
C GLU A 320 1.36 -10.42 8.23
N ASP A 321 0.31 -9.60 8.25
CA ASP A 321 0.27 -8.36 9.04
C ASP A 321 -1.17 -7.91 9.28
N ASP A 322 -1.40 -7.19 10.38
CA ASP A 322 -2.68 -6.60 10.72
C ASP A 322 -2.54 -5.29 11.52
N LYS A 323 -3.49 -4.39 11.29
CA LYS A 323 -3.74 -3.21 12.12
C LYS A 323 -5.25 -3.10 12.31
N ALA A 324 -5.72 -3.19 13.54
CA ALA A 324 -7.12 -3.03 13.88
C ALA A 324 -7.67 -1.62 13.58
N CYS A 325 -8.91 -1.53 13.09
CA CYS A 325 -9.70 -0.30 13.08
C CYS A 325 -9.77 0.28 14.50
N LEU A 326 -9.61 1.59 14.62
CA LEU A 326 -9.81 2.31 15.88
C LEU A 326 -11.24 2.86 15.94
N LEU A 327 -12.04 2.35 16.87
CA LEU A 327 -13.38 2.85 17.14
C LEU A 327 -13.35 3.78 18.36
N GLN A 328 -14.07 4.89 18.29
CA GLN A 328 -14.34 5.73 19.45
C GLN A 328 -15.84 5.74 19.75
N PRO A 329 -16.26 5.50 21.01
CA PRO A 329 -17.66 5.63 21.38
C PRO A 329 -18.22 7.03 21.07
N ASP A 330 -19.40 7.08 20.43
CA ASP A 330 -20.12 8.33 20.16
C ASP A 330 -21.59 8.23 20.53
N TYR A 331 -21.89 8.44 21.81
CA TYR A 331 -23.25 8.35 22.33
C TYR A 331 -24.19 9.50 21.90
N ARG A 332 -23.77 10.39 20.98
CA ARG A 332 -24.54 11.57 20.57
C ARG A 332 -25.39 11.36 19.32
N ARG A 333 -25.09 10.35 18.49
CA ARG A 333 -25.68 10.18 17.14
C ARG A 333 -26.54 8.93 16.92
N GLY A 334 -26.79 8.12 17.94
CA GLY A 334 -27.58 6.89 17.81
C GLY A 334 -26.76 5.68 17.33
N ASP A 335 -25.62 5.91 16.68
CA ASP A 335 -24.58 4.89 16.51
C ASP A 335 -23.75 4.76 17.81
N PRO A 336 -23.36 3.54 18.22
CA PRO A 336 -22.58 3.36 19.45
C PRO A 336 -21.14 3.87 19.32
N TYR A 337 -20.63 4.06 18.10
CA TYR A 337 -19.24 4.47 17.84
C TYR A 337 -19.08 5.19 16.50
N ILE A 338 -17.94 5.86 16.35
CA ILE A 338 -17.40 6.37 15.09
C ILE A 338 -16.07 5.69 14.78
N LEU A 339 -15.81 5.45 13.49
CA LEU A 339 -14.49 5.02 13.01
C LEU A 339 -13.53 6.21 13.10
N ARG A 340 -12.42 6.05 13.82
CA ARG A 340 -11.39 7.07 13.99
C ARG A 340 -10.17 6.85 13.13
N ALA A 341 -9.87 5.59 12.86
CA ALA A 341 -8.80 5.18 11.96
C ALA A 341 -9.19 3.85 11.35
N ASP A 342 -8.92 3.73 10.06
CA ASP A 342 -9.13 2.49 9.32
C ASP A 342 -8.15 1.42 9.81
N GLY A 343 -8.53 0.17 9.54
CA GLY A 343 -7.67 -0.98 9.78
C GLY A 343 -6.99 -1.42 8.49
N VAL A 344 -6.07 -2.39 8.61
CA VAL A 344 -5.44 -3.04 7.46
C VAL A 344 -5.26 -4.52 7.77
N GLN A 345 -5.46 -5.38 6.77
CA GLN A 345 -5.06 -6.78 6.83
C GLN A 345 -4.24 -7.16 5.60
N VAL A 346 -3.17 -7.93 5.81
CA VAL A 346 -2.31 -8.46 4.74
C VAL A 346 -2.34 -9.97 4.77
N TRP A 347 -2.76 -10.57 3.66
CA TRP A 347 -2.97 -12.01 3.53
C TRP A 347 -2.14 -12.60 2.40
N ARG A 348 -1.44 -13.70 2.66
CA ARG A 348 -0.67 -14.48 1.67
C ARG A 348 -1.29 -15.83 1.40
N ASN A 349 -1.53 -16.12 0.13
CA ASN A 349 -2.06 -17.40 -0.33
C ASN A 349 -1.02 -18.52 -0.21
N ARG A 350 -1.24 -19.52 0.62
CA ARG A 350 -0.24 -20.59 0.83
C ARG A 350 -0.11 -21.56 -0.34
N ARG A 351 -0.98 -21.45 -1.35
CA ARG A 351 -1.05 -22.36 -2.51
C ARG A 351 -0.23 -21.86 -3.72
N LEU A 352 0.23 -20.60 -3.71
CA LEU A 352 0.82 -19.90 -4.86
C LEU A 352 2.19 -19.32 -4.59
#